data_AF-A0A2E4J581-F1
#
_entry.id   AF-A0A2E4J581-F1
#
_cell.length_a   1.000
_cell.length_b   1.000
_cell.length_c   1.000
_cell.angle_alpha   90.00
_cell.angle_beta   90.00
_cell.angle_gamma   90.00
#
_symmetry.space_group_name_H-M   'P 1'
#
loop_
_entity.id
_entity.type
_entity.pdbx_description
1 polymer ?
#
loop_
_entity_poly.entity_id
_entity_poly.type
_entity_poly.pdbx_seq_one_letter_code
_entity_poly.pdbx_strand_id
1 'polypeptide(L)'
;MDKTSDQEFEMTFFESVLKRSPDYTEVMEILGGLYTKHGRISDGLKMDRKLVRYLPENATAHYNLACSLALSKRKADALKSLRRAIELGYQDIEWLMQDSDLTALKEHPDFDAVIAPIASKK
;
A
#
# COMPACT_ATOMS: atom_id res chain seq x y z
N MET A 1 14.55 13.98 -21.70
CA MET A 1 13.83 14.47 -20.51
C MET A 1 14.33 13.70 -19.30
N ASP A 2 14.66 14.42 -18.23
CA ASP A 2 15.05 13.84 -16.96
C ASP A 2 13.79 13.32 -16.24
N LYS A 3 13.63 11.99 -16.15
CA LYS A 3 12.47 11.36 -15.51
C LYS A 3 12.33 11.75 -14.04
N THR A 4 13.44 12.11 -13.39
CA THR A 4 13.49 12.55 -11.99
C THR A 4 12.74 13.87 -11.83
N SER A 5 13.00 14.82 -12.73
CA SER A 5 12.32 16.12 -12.78
C SER A 5 10.80 15.98 -13.00
N ASP A 6 10.37 15.05 -13.85
CA ASP A 6 8.94 14.85 -14.13
C ASP A 6 8.20 14.28 -12.89
N GLN A 7 8.87 13.42 -12.12
CA GLN A 7 8.32 12.78 -10.91
C GLN A 7 8.20 13.73 -9.72
N GLU A 8 9.19 14.61 -9.52
CA GLU A 8 9.12 15.66 -8.50
C GLU A 8 7.99 16.65 -8.78
N PHE A 9 7.79 17.01 -10.05
CA PHE A 9 6.66 17.81 -10.47
C PHE A 9 5.33 17.12 -10.17
N GLU A 10 5.20 15.84 -10.51
CA GLU A 10 3.99 15.05 -10.28
C GLU A 10 3.63 14.97 -8.78
N MET A 11 4.61 14.66 -7.92
CA MET A 11 4.42 14.66 -6.47
C MET A 11 3.96 16.04 -5.97
N THR A 12 4.63 17.12 -6.39
CA THR A 12 4.29 18.49 -5.97
C THR A 12 2.87 18.87 -6.41
N PHE A 13 2.49 18.48 -7.63
CA PHE A 13 1.15 18.72 -8.15
C PHE A 13 0.09 18.04 -7.26
N PHE A 14 0.23 16.73 -7.01
CA PHE A 14 -0.71 15.97 -6.20
C PHE A 14 -0.72 16.40 -4.72
N GLU A 15 0.43 16.78 -4.15
CA GLU A 15 0.50 17.38 -2.82
C GLU A 15 -0.34 18.67 -2.74
N SER A 16 -0.29 19.50 -3.78
CA SER A 16 -1.09 20.73 -3.86
C SER A 16 -2.60 20.46 -3.99
N VAL A 17 -2.98 19.36 -4.66
CA VAL A 17 -4.38 18.92 -4.76
C VAL A 17 -4.86 18.44 -3.40
N LEU A 18 -4.09 17.57 -2.74
CA LEU A 18 -4.45 17.04 -1.42
C LEU A 18 -4.50 18.13 -0.34
N LYS A 19 -3.69 19.19 -0.48
CA LYS A 19 -3.77 20.36 0.41
C LYS A 19 -5.10 21.11 0.29
N ARG A 20 -5.69 21.15 -0.92
CA ARG A 20 -6.98 21.80 -1.18
C ARG A 20 -8.16 20.90 -0.84
N SER A 21 -8.00 19.59 -1.01
CA SER A 21 -9.02 18.58 -0.73
C SER A 21 -8.42 17.43 0.11
N PRO A 22 -8.36 17.59 1.45
CA PRO A 22 -7.69 16.64 2.35
C PRO A 22 -8.37 15.27 2.50
N ASP A 23 -9.52 15.08 1.87
CA ASP A 23 -10.34 13.88 1.81
C ASP A 23 -10.31 13.20 0.44
N TYR A 24 -9.52 13.72 -0.52
CA TYR A 24 -9.43 13.14 -1.85
C TYR A 24 -8.59 11.86 -1.85
N THR A 25 -9.27 10.73 -1.67
CA THR A 25 -8.65 9.40 -1.47
C THR A 25 -7.84 8.91 -2.65
N GLU A 26 -8.28 9.18 -3.88
CA GLU A 26 -7.55 8.81 -5.11
C GLU A 26 -6.16 9.48 -5.14
N VAL A 27 -6.08 10.74 -4.74
CA VAL A 27 -4.80 11.46 -4.64
C VAL A 27 -3.93 10.91 -3.51
N MET A 28 -4.52 10.44 -2.41
CA MET A 28 -3.75 9.76 -1.35
C MET A 28 -3.14 8.47 -1.85
N GLU A 29 -3.89 7.67 -2.62
CA GLU A 29 -3.40 6.42 -3.22
C GLU A 29 -2.24 6.70 -4.19
N ILE A 30 -2.41 7.68 -5.09
CA ILE A 30 -1.36 8.09 -6.03
C ILE A 30 -0.11 8.56 -5.29
N LEU A 31 -0.25 9.45 -4.31
CA LEU A 31 0.89 9.93 -3.51
C LEU A 31 1.54 8.79 -2.71
N GLY A 32 0.75 7.86 -2.17
CA GLY A 32 1.25 6.67 -1.48
C GLY A 32 2.23 5.89 -2.36
N GLY A 33 1.78 5.49 -3.55
CA GLY A 33 2.59 4.76 -4.52
C GLY A 33 3.78 5.56 -5.07
N LEU A 34 3.60 6.86 -5.33
CA LEU A 34 4.71 7.72 -5.75
C LEU A 34 5.77 7.81 -4.65
N TYR A 35 5.40 8.05 -3.40
CA TYR A 35 6.37 8.15 -2.31
C TYR A 35 7.13 6.85 -2.09
N THR A 36 6.46 5.69 -2.06
CA THR A 36 7.14 4.40 -1.85
C THR A 36 8.11 4.08 -2.99
N LYS A 37 7.70 4.30 -4.25
CA LYS A 37 8.54 4.09 -5.43
C LYS A 37 9.83 4.93 -5.44
N HIS A 38 9.82 6.10 -4.78
CA HIS A 38 10.98 6.99 -4.66
C HIS A 38 11.71 6.86 -3.31
N GLY A 39 11.45 5.79 -2.56
CA GLY A 39 12.11 5.53 -1.28
C GLY A 39 11.66 6.43 -0.13
N ARG A 40 10.67 7.31 -0.34
CA ARG A 40 10.03 8.12 0.71
C ARG A 40 9.01 7.29 1.49
N ILE A 41 9.45 6.15 2.02
CA ILE A 41 8.57 5.13 2.64
C ILE A 41 7.71 5.69 3.77
N SER A 42 8.27 6.58 4.60
CA SER A 42 7.54 7.22 5.70
C SER A 42 6.37 8.08 5.21
N ASP A 43 6.52 8.76 4.08
CA ASP A 43 5.46 9.58 3.49
C ASP A 43 4.40 8.71 2.83
N GLY A 44 4.79 7.64 2.15
CA GLY A 44 3.88 6.62 1.60
C GLY A 44 3.00 6.00 2.69
N LEU A 45 3.63 5.54 3.77
CA LEU A 45 2.91 5.00 4.93
C LEU A 45 1.93 6.01 5.54
N LYS A 46 2.28 7.30 5.55
CA LYS A 46 1.38 8.36 6.04
C LYS A 46 0.15 8.49 5.15
N MET A 47 0.30 8.37 3.83
CA MET A 47 -0.82 8.42 2.89
C MET A 47 -1.70 7.19 3.02
N ASP A 48 -1.15 5.98 3.05
CA ASP A 48 -1.95 4.76 3.16
C ASP A 48 -2.71 4.68 4.50
N ARG A 49 -2.12 5.18 5.59
CA ARG A 49 -2.83 5.31 6.87
C ARG A 49 -3.99 6.29 6.79
N LYS A 50 -3.89 7.37 6.01
CA LYS A 50 -5.02 8.27 5.77
C LYS A 50 -6.06 7.59 4.89
N LEU A 51 -5.62 6.92 3.83
CA LEU A 51 -6.49 6.21 2.91
C LEU A 51 -7.38 5.20 3.64
N VAL A 52 -6.81 4.37 4.52
CA VAL A 52 -7.56 3.43 5.36
C VAL A 52 -8.49 4.12 6.36
N ARG A 53 -8.19 5.34 6.82
CA ARG A 53 -9.11 6.10 7.69
C ARG A 53 -10.35 6.58 6.93
N TYR A 54 -10.20 6.97 5.67
CA TYR A 54 -11.32 7.39 4.83
C TYR A 54 -12.07 6.21 4.22
N LEU A 55 -11.37 5.11 3.94
CA LEU A 55 -11.89 3.90 3.29
C LEU A 55 -11.62 2.66 4.16
N PRO A 56 -12.23 2.56 5.36
CA PRO A 56 -11.94 1.48 6.31
C PRO A 56 -12.34 0.08 5.82
N GLU A 57 -13.22 0.00 4.83
CA GLU A 57 -13.72 -1.26 4.25
C GLU A 57 -13.22 -1.49 2.82
N ASN A 58 -12.27 -0.68 2.34
CA ASN A 58 -11.68 -0.89 1.02
C ASN A 58 -10.50 -1.87 1.10
N ALA A 59 -10.60 -2.97 0.36
CA ALA A 59 -9.59 -4.02 0.36
C ALA A 59 -8.22 -3.53 -0.14
N THR A 60 -8.20 -2.77 -1.25
CA THR A 60 -6.98 -2.21 -1.85
C THR A 60 -6.28 -1.23 -0.91
N ALA A 61 -7.01 -0.41 -0.17
CA ALA A 61 -6.44 0.50 0.83
C ALA A 61 -5.68 -0.24 1.93
N HIS A 62 -6.25 -1.35 2.43
CA HIS A 62 -5.56 -2.20 3.42
C HIS A 62 -4.37 -2.96 2.82
N TYR A 63 -4.44 -3.34 1.53
CA TYR A 63 -3.31 -3.94 0.81
C TYR A 63 -2.15 -2.95 0.69
N ASN A 64 -2.39 -1.73 0.20
CA ASN A 64 -1.38 -0.69 0.07
C ASN A 64 -0.75 -0.36 1.43
N LEU A 65 -1.58 -0.28 2.49
CA LEU A 65 -1.07 -0.13 3.85
C LEU A 65 -0.15 -1.29 4.29
N ALA A 66 -0.48 -2.53 3.91
CA ALA A 66 0.39 -3.68 4.18
C ALA A 66 1.75 -3.55 3.48
N CYS A 67 1.77 -3.15 2.20
CA CYS A 67 3.00 -2.89 1.45
C CYS A 67 3.87 -1.82 2.13
N SER A 68 3.29 -0.65 2.44
CA SER A 68 4.01 0.43 3.14
C SER A 68 4.53 0.03 4.53
N LEU A 69 3.78 -0.79 5.27
CA LEU A 69 4.21 -1.30 6.57
C LEU A 69 5.35 -2.33 6.45
N ALA A 70 5.30 -3.19 5.43
CA ALA A 70 6.35 -4.16 5.13
C ALA A 70 7.67 -3.44 4.78
N LEU A 71 7.61 -2.45 3.88
CA LEU A 71 8.75 -1.58 3.54
C LEU A 71 9.30 -0.82 4.76
N SER A 72 8.41 -0.43 5.69
CA SER A 72 8.78 0.21 6.97
C SER A 72 9.31 -0.77 8.03
N LYS A 73 9.56 -2.03 7.67
CA LYS A 73 10.02 -3.12 8.57
C LYS A 73 9.04 -3.45 9.72
N ARG A 74 7.77 -3.06 9.60
CA ARG A 74 6.72 -3.33 10.60
C ARG A 74 5.92 -4.59 10.23
N LYS A 75 6.61 -5.73 10.19
CA LYS A 75 6.07 -7.00 9.64
C LYS A 75 4.75 -7.44 10.27
N ALA A 76 4.62 -7.37 11.60
CA ALA A 76 3.40 -7.78 12.31
C ALA A 76 2.18 -6.91 11.93
N ASP A 77 2.37 -5.58 11.86
CA ASP A 77 1.30 -4.66 11.45
C ASP A 77 0.94 -4.84 9.97
N ALA A 78 1.93 -5.13 9.14
CA ALA A 78 1.74 -5.40 7.71
C ALA A 78 0.88 -6.65 7.50
N LEU A 79 1.17 -7.75 8.19
CA LEU A 79 0.37 -8.99 8.15
C LEU A 79 -1.06 -8.76 8.63
N LYS A 80 -1.26 -7.93 9.66
CA LYS A 80 -2.61 -7.56 10.11
C LYS A 80 -3.39 -6.82 9.03
N SER A 81 -2.74 -5.87 8.35
CA SER A 81 -3.36 -5.10 7.26
C SER A 81 -3.63 -5.97 6.04
N LEU A 82 -2.70 -6.87 5.68
CA LEU A 82 -2.87 -7.82 4.59
C LEU A 82 -4.02 -8.79 4.85
N ARG A 83 -4.11 -9.33 6.07
CA ARG A 83 -5.25 -10.15 6.49
C ARG A 83 -6.56 -9.39 6.32
N ARG A 84 -6.60 -8.12 6.75
CA ARG A 84 -7.80 -7.29 6.60
C ARG A 84 -8.15 -7.03 5.13
N ALA A 85 -7.16 -6.82 4.27
CA ALA A 85 -7.38 -6.68 2.83
C ALA A 85 -8.05 -7.93 2.24
N ILE A 86 -7.58 -9.12 2.61
CA ILE A 86 -8.12 -10.40 2.16
C ILE A 86 -9.54 -10.64 2.69
N GLU A 87 -9.80 -10.34 3.96
CA GLU A 87 -11.15 -10.39 4.55
C GLU A 87 -12.14 -9.47 3.83
N LEU A 88 -11.67 -8.32 3.33
CA LEU A 88 -12.45 -7.34 2.57
C LEU A 88 -12.57 -7.67 1.08
N GLY A 89 -11.95 -8.77 0.62
CA GLY A 89 -12.09 -9.25 -0.75
C GLY A 89 -10.91 -8.98 -1.68
N TYR A 90 -9.74 -8.59 -1.17
CA TYR A 90 -8.52 -8.60 -1.97
C TYR A 90 -8.19 -10.04 -2.40
N GLN A 91 -8.11 -10.29 -3.71
CA GLN A 91 -8.00 -11.64 -4.28
C GLN A 91 -6.90 -11.78 -5.34
N ASP A 92 -6.18 -10.71 -5.67
CA ASP A 92 -5.08 -10.77 -6.65
C ASP A 92 -3.83 -11.40 -6.02
N ILE A 93 -3.87 -12.73 -5.90
CA ILE A 93 -2.77 -13.52 -5.35
C ILE A 93 -1.56 -13.53 -6.27
N GLU A 94 -1.77 -13.46 -7.59
CA GLU A 94 -0.67 -13.46 -8.55
C GLU A 94 0.18 -12.19 -8.37
N TRP A 95 -0.46 -11.02 -8.29
CA TRP A 95 0.23 -9.77 -7.96
C TRP A 95 0.89 -9.83 -6.58
N LEU A 96 0.15 -10.22 -5.54
CA LEU A 96 0.64 -10.26 -4.16
C LEU A 96 1.92 -11.11 -4.04
N MET A 97 1.99 -12.25 -4.74
CA MET A 97 3.15 -13.13 -4.72
C MET A 97 4.36 -12.55 -5.48
N GLN A 98 4.14 -11.67 -6.45
CA GLN A 98 5.21 -11.00 -7.21
C GLN A 98 5.64 -9.67 -6.61
N ASP A 99 4.77 -9.01 -5.83
CA ASP A 99 5.00 -7.69 -5.26
C ASP A 99 6.26 -7.67 -4.38
N SER A 100 7.22 -6.82 -4.75
CA SER A 100 8.50 -6.68 -4.06
C SER A 100 8.34 -6.06 -2.68
N ASP A 101 7.30 -5.27 -2.45
CA ASP A 101 7.07 -4.58 -1.17
C ASP A 101 6.77 -5.58 -0.06
N LEU A 102 6.18 -6.72 -0.41
CA LEU A 102 5.82 -7.80 0.50
C LEU A 102 6.92 -8.85 0.67
N THR A 103 8.09 -8.68 0.04
CA THR A 103 9.20 -9.66 0.12
C THR A 103 9.52 -10.03 1.57
N ALA A 104 9.59 -9.03 2.46
CA ALA A 104 9.89 -9.24 3.87
C ALA A 104 8.80 -10.02 4.65
N LEU A 105 7.57 -10.07 4.13
CA LEU A 105 6.47 -10.84 4.72
C LEU A 105 6.47 -12.28 4.22
N LYS A 106 6.88 -12.56 2.97
CA LYS A 106 6.91 -13.91 2.40
C LYS A 106 7.77 -14.89 3.21
N GLU A 107 8.76 -14.38 3.94
CA GLU A 107 9.62 -15.15 4.86
C GLU A 107 9.03 -15.29 6.27
N HIS A 108 7.92 -14.61 6.58
CA HIS A 108 7.32 -14.61 7.91
C HIS A 108 6.47 -15.88 8.11
N PRO A 109 6.58 -16.59 9.26
CA PRO A 109 5.86 -17.85 9.49
C PRO A 109 4.34 -17.77 9.28
N ASP A 110 3.74 -16.63 9.64
CA ASP A 110 2.30 -16.42 9.53
C ASP A 110 1.80 -16.05 8.12
N PHE A 111 2.69 -15.82 7.14
CA PHE A 111 2.31 -15.32 5.82
C PHE A 111 1.41 -16.29 5.06
N ASP A 112 1.77 -17.58 5.02
CA ASP A 112 0.97 -18.61 4.36
C ASP A 112 -0.43 -18.71 4.96
N ALA A 113 -0.53 -18.59 6.28
CA ALA A 113 -1.81 -18.57 6.99
C ALA A 113 -2.65 -17.31 6.70
N VAL A 114 -2.02 -16.18 6.36
CA VAL A 114 -2.71 -14.96 5.93
C VAL A 114 -3.30 -15.14 4.52
N ILE A 115 -2.55 -15.73 3.59
CA ILE A 115 -2.97 -15.84 2.18
C ILE A 115 -3.77 -17.10 1.84
N ALA A 116 -3.81 -18.09 2.75
CA ALA A 116 -4.55 -19.34 2.57
C ALA A 116 -5.98 -19.17 2.01
N PRO A 117 -6.81 -18.19 2.44
CA PRO A 117 -8.17 -18.02 1.93
C PRO A 117 -8.27 -17.73 0.41
N ILE A 118 -7.21 -17.19 -0.19
CA ILE A 118 -7.15 -16.83 -1.61
C ILE A 118 -6.22 -17.75 -2.41
N ALA A 119 -5.40 -18.56 -1.74
CA ALA A 119 -4.49 -19.52 -2.39
C ALA A 119 -5.19 -20.74 -3.00
N SER A 120 -6.35 -21.13 -2.47
CA SER A 120 -7.06 -22.34 -2.90
C SER A 120 -8.15 -22.12 -3.95
N LYS A 121 -8.36 -20.88 -4.42
CA LYS A 121 -9.39 -20.52 -5.41
C LYS A 121 -8.81 -20.44 -6.82
N LYS A 122 -8.28 -21.57 -7.33
CA LYS A 122 -8.00 -21.76 -8.76
C LYS A 122 -9.17 -22.45 -9.45
#